data_AF-A0A3E2TZB5-F1
#
_entry.id   AF-A0A3E2TZB5-F1
#
_cell.length_a   1.000
_cell.length_b   1.000
_cell.length_c   1.000
_cell.angle_alpha   90.00
_cell.angle_beta   90.00
_cell.angle_gamma   90.00
#
_symmetry.space_group_name_H-M   'P 1'
#
loop_
_entity.id
_entity.type
_entity.pdbx_description
1 polymer ?
#
loop_
_entity_poly.entity_id
_entity_poly.type
_entity_poly.pdbx_seq_one_letter_code
_entity_poly.pdbx_strand_id
1 'polypeptide(L)'
;MIHLIGNYYMTADKKPGCPYVVGIPRQTEDKRVIMRQARYYPTLVRAVTETAEIALRDKIASGEIVTLKAAVEEFRSIKDEILNNIKNETEG
;
A
#
# COMPACT_ATOMS: atom_id res chain seq x y z
N MET A 1 7.48 -2.38 10.05
CA MET A 1 6.78 -2.31 8.75
C MET A 1 6.49 -0.85 8.49
N ILE A 2 6.53 -0.42 7.24
CA ILE A 2 6.29 0.96 6.82
C ILE A 2 4.85 1.05 6.33
N HIS A 3 4.05 1.98 6.82
CA HIS A 3 2.70 2.21 6.29
C HIS A 3 2.80 2.84 4.91
N LEU A 4 2.06 2.33 3.93
CA LEU A 4 2.05 2.89 2.57
C LEU A 4 0.78 3.69 2.31
N ILE A 5 -0.33 2.99 2.12
CA ILE A 5 -1.61 3.54 1.64
C ILE A 5 -2.74 2.68 2.19
N GLY A 6 -3.75 3.29 2.81
CA GLY A 6 -4.89 2.59 3.38
C GLY A 6 -4.46 1.49 4.34
N ASN A 7 -4.81 0.23 4.02
CA ASN A 7 -4.44 -0.93 4.84
C ASN A 7 -3.14 -1.63 4.40
N TYR A 8 -2.47 -1.13 3.37
CA TYR A 8 -1.25 -1.73 2.84
C TYR A 8 -0.01 -1.23 3.57
N TYR A 9 0.85 -2.17 3.94
CA TYR A 9 2.13 -1.95 4.57
C TYR A 9 3.24 -2.59 3.76
N MET A 10 4.44 -2.05 3.90
CA MET A 10 5.66 -2.51 3.27
C MET A 10 6.67 -3.03 4.29
N THR A 11 7.43 -4.05 3.90
CA THR A 11 8.62 -4.51 4.60
C THR A 11 9.69 -4.90 3.60
N ALA A 12 10.93 -5.08 4.08
CA ALA A 12 12.03 -5.56 3.27
C ALA A 12 12.21 -7.07 3.48
N ASP A 13 12.36 -7.82 2.38
CA ASP A 13 12.78 -9.22 2.40
C ASP A 13 14.23 -9.32 1.89
N LYS A 14 14.98 -10.26 2.45
CA LYS A 14 16.37 -10.54 2.06
C LYS A 14 16.46 -11.36 0.77
N LYS A 15 15.32 -11.74 0.17
CA LYS A 15 15.26 -12.50 -1.07
C LYS A 15 15.87 -11.72 -2.25
N PRO A 16 16.85 -12.29 -2.98
CA PRO A 16 17.40 -11.66 -4.17
C PRO A 16 16.32 -11.38 -5.23
N GLY A 17 16.32 -10.18 -5.80
CA GLY A 17 15.45 -9.78 -6.91
C GLY A 17 14.11 -9.14 -6.53
N CYS A 18 13.59 -9.37 -5.31
CA CYS A 18 12.37 -8.71 -4.83
C CYS A 18 12.51 -8.27 -3.36
N PRO A 19 13.30 -7.22 -3.08
CA PRO A 19 13.57 -6.80 -1.72
C PRO A 19 12.37 -6.14 -1.04
N TYR A 20 11.33 -5.71 -1.78
CA TYR A 20 10.18 -5.03 -1.20
C TYR A 20 8.97 -5.97 -1.17
N VAL A 21 8.38 -6.14 0.01
CA VAL A 21 7.16 -6.91 0.21
C VAL A 21 6.06 -5.98 0.68
N VAL A 22 4.96 -5.93 -0.06
CA VAL A 22 3.77 -5.15 0.30
C VAL A 22 2.61 -6.08 0.57
N GLY A 23 1.82 -5.79 1.59
CA GLY A 23 0.61 -6.55 1.91
C GLY A 23 -0.16 -5.95 3.07
N ILE A 24 -1.25 -6.59 3.44
CA ILE A 24 -2.08 -6.18 4.57
C ILE A 24 -1.63 -6.97 5.79
N PRO A 25 -1.09 -6.34 6.85
CA PRO A 25 -0.64 -7.03 8.03
C PRO A 25 -1.85 -7.62 8.76
N ARG A 26 -1.75 -8.89 9.14
CA ARG A 26 -2.72 -9.57 9.99
C ARG A 26 -1.97 -10.28 11.11
N GLN A 27 -2.45 -10.11 12.33
CA GLN A 27 -1.97 -10.87 13.47
C GLN A 27 -2.66 -12.24 13.49
N THR A 28 -1.87 -13.31 13.62
CA THR A 28 -2.37 -14.67 13.82
C THR A 28 -2.68 -14.93 15.29
N GLU A 29 -3.39 -16.02 15.59
CA GLU A 29 -3.68 -16.45 16.97
C GLU A 29 -2.39 -16.63 17.80
N ASP A 30 -1.31 -17.09 17.17
CA ASP A 30 0.03 -17.21 17.74
C ASP A 30 0.79 -15.87 17.90
N LYS A 31 0.09 -14.73 17.77
CA LYS A 31 0.64 -13.36 17.84
C LYS A 31 1.69 -13.02 16.78
N ARG A 32 1.88 -13.86 15.74
CA ARG A 32 2.78 -13.57 14.62
C ARG A 32 2.10 -12.62 13.65
N VAL A 33 2.85 -11.70 13.06
CA VAL A 33 2.36 -10.81 12.00
C VAL A 33 2.66 -11.44 10.66
N ILE A 34 1.61 -11.69 9.87
CA ILE A 34 1.72 -12.17 8.50
C ILE A 34 1.22 -11.09 7.53
N MET A 35 1.76 -11.07 6.32
CA MET A 35 1.29 -10.19 5.24
C MET A 35 0.28 -10.94 4.39
N ARG A 36 -1.01 -10.59 4.48
CA ARG A 36 -2.03 -11.08 3.54
C ARG A 36 -1.87 -10.38 2.20
N GLN A 37 -2.21 -11.09 1.13
CA GLN A 37 -2.11 -10.58 -0.24
C GLN A 37 -0.70 -10.04 -0.55
N ALA A 38 0.33 -10.72 -0.02
CA ALA A 38 1.71 -10.29 -0.15
C ALA A 38 2.12 -10.24 -1.63
N ARG A 39 2.66 -9.09 -2.04
CA ARG A 39 3.22 -8.84 -3.37
C ARG A 39 4.68 -8.43 -3.22
N TYR A 40 5.49 -8.91 -4.16
CA TYR A 40 6.94 -8.81 -4.13
C TYR A 40 7.39 -7.92 -5.28
N TYR A 41 8.13 -6.86 -4.94
CA TYR A 41 8.55 -5.84 -5.89
C TYR A 41 10.07 -5.70 -5.92
N PRO A 42 10.66 -5.50 -7.12
CA PRO A 42 12.11 -5.33 -7.27
C PRO A 42 12.57 -3.94 -6.83
N THR A 43 11.70 -2.92 -6.87
CA THR A 43 12.04 -1.53 -6.56
C THR A 43 10.96 -0.87 -5.71
N LEU A 44 11.37 0.13 -4.92
CA LEU A 44 10.47 0.94 -4.10
C LEU A 44 9.42 1.64 -4.96
N VAL A 45 9.83 2.22 -6.10
CA VAL A 45 8.93 2.92 -7.02
C VAL A 45 7.78 2.01 -7.45
N ARG A 46 8.09 0.77 -7.88
CA ARG A 46 7.04 -0.19 -8.27
C ARG A 46 6.16 -0.59 -7.11
N ALA A 47 6.75 -0.82 -5.93
CA ALA A 47 5.99 -1.16 -4.74
C ALA A 47 4.94 -0.09 -4.41
N VAL A 48 5.33 1.19 -4.46
CA VAL A 48 4.41 2.31 -4.16
C VAL A 48 3.36 2.48 -5.26
N THR A 49 3.78 2.59 -6.52
CA THR A 49 2.86 2.90 -7.62
C THR A 49 1.85 1.78 -7.86
N GLU A 50 2.29 0.52 -7.86
CA GLU A 50 1.37 -0.60 -8.09
C GLU A 50 0.42 -0.81 -6.91
N THR A 51 0.86 -0.52 -5.69
CA THR A 51 -0.02 -0.59 -4.51
C THR A 51 -1.09 0.50 -4.53
N ALA A 52 -0.74 1.73 -4.94
CA ALA A 52 -1.70 2.81 -5.15
C ALA A 52 -2.78 2.43 -6.17
N GLU A 53 -2.36 1.87 -7.31
CA GLU A 53 -3.27 1.38 -8.35
C GLU A 53 -4.16 0.24 -7.86
N ILE A 54 -3.63 -0.68 -7.06
CA ILE A 54 -4.43 -1.76 -6.45
C ILE A 54 -5.50 -1.17 -5.52
N ALA A 55 -5.13 -0.25 -4.63
CA ALA A 55 -6.07 0.36 -3.70
C ALA A 55 -7.21 1.08 -4.43
N LEU A 56 -6.88 1.84 -5.48
CA LEU A 56 -7.88 2.50 -6.32
C LEU A 56 -8.78 1.49 -7.06
N ARG A 57 -8.18 0.46 -7.67
CA ARG A 57 -8.91 -0.58 -8.39
C ARG A 57 -9.84 -1.35 -7.47
N ASP A 58 -9.42 -1.66 -6.24
CA ASP A 58 -10.23 -2.39 -5.27
C ASP A 58 -11.48 -1.57 -4.88
N LYS A 59 -11.36 -0.24 -4.73
CA LYS A 59 -12.51 0.67 -4.52
C LYS A 59 -13.45 0.77 -5.73
N ILE A 60 -12.91 0.68 -6.94
CA ILE A 60 -13.72 0.62 -8.17
C ILE A 60 -14.46 -0.73 -8.24
N ALA A 61 -13.76 -1.84 -7.98
CA ALA A 61 -14.31 -3.19 -8.04
C ALA A 61 -15.36 -3.46 -6.95
N SER A 62 -15.25 -2.82 -5.78
CA SER A 62 -16.26 -2.89 -4.71
C SER A 62 -17.54 -2.10 -5.01
N GLY A 63 -17.51 -1.23 -6.02
CA GLY A 63 -18.60 -0.30 -6.32
C GLY A 63 -18.64 0.95 -5.43
N GLU A 64 -17.61 1.18 -4.60
CA GLU A 64 -17.45 2.43 -3.84
C GLU A 64 -17.19 3.60 -4.79
N ILE A 65 -16.42 3.36 -5.86
CA ILE A 65 -16.14 4.34 -6.91
C ILE A 65 -16.79 3.87 -8.21
N VAL A 66 -17.82 4.60 -8.65
CA VAL A 66 -18.58 4.29 -9.88
C VAL A 66 -18.45 5.35 -10.96
N THR A 67 -17.66 6.41 -10.73
CA THR A 67 -17.46 7.50 -11.70
C THR A 67 -15.99 7.83 -11.88
N LEU A 68 -15.62 8.31 -13.08
CA LEU A 68 -14.27 8.78 -13.36
C LEU A 68 -13.87 9.94 -12.46
N LYS A 69 -14.81 10.84 -12.14
CA LYS A 69 -14.55 11.96 -11.22
C LYS A 69 -14.11 11.44 -9.84
N ALA A 70 -14.87 10.52 -9.26
CA ALA A 70 -14.54 9.92 -7.97
C ALA A 70 -13.22 9.14 -8.02
N ALA A 71 -12.92 8.44 -9.13
CA ALA A 71 -11.64 7.76 -9.30
C ALA A 71 -10.44 8.72 -9.31
N VAL A 72 -10.56 9.87 -9.98
CA VAL A 72 -9.51 10.90 -10.02
C VAL A 72 -9.35 11.60 -8.66
N GLU A 73 -10.45 11.84 -7.95
CA GLU A 73 -10.43 12.39 -6.59
C GLU A 73 -9.75 11.43 -5.62
N GLU A 74 -10.07 10.14 -5.69
CA GLU A 74 -9.42 9.10 -4.89
C GLU A 74 -7.92 8.98 -5.22
N PHE A 75 -7.54 9.02 -6.50
CA PHE A 75 -6.13 9.00 -6.89
C PHE A 75 -5.34 10.17 -6.27
N ARG A 76 -5.95 11.37 -6.20
CA ARG A 76 -5.35 12.53 -5.51
C ARG A 76 -5.26 12.30 -4.00
N SER A 77 -6.31 11.76 -3.39
CA SER A 77 -6.32 11.42 -1.97
C SER A 77 -5.20 10.44 -1.60
N ILE A 78 -5.02 9.38 -2.39
CA ILE A 78 -3.92 8.41 -2.21
C ILE A 78 -2.56 9.10 -2.28
N LYS A 79 -2.36 10.02 -3.24
CA LYS A 79 -1.13 10.80 -3.34
C LYS A 79 -0.89 11.66 -2.10
N ASP A 80 -1.93 12.34 -1.61
CA ASP A 80 -1.83 13.21 -0.44
C ASP A 80 -1.55 12.40 0.84
N GLU A 81 -2.11 11.19 0.96
CA GLU A 81 -1.82 10.25 2.05
C GLU A 81 -0.33 9.89 2.10
N ILE A 82 0.25 9.51 0.96
CA ILE A 82 1.68 9.18 0.86
C ILE A 82 2.55 10.39 1.27
N LEU A 83 2.18 11.59 0.79
CA LEU A 83 2.90 12.82 1.14
C LEU A 83 2.81 13.14 2.63
N ASN A 84 1.64 12.92 3.25
CA ASN A 84 1.45 13.14 4.67
C ASN A 84 2.23 12.12 5.51
N ASN A 85 2.28 10.86 5.10
CA ASN A 85 3.10 9.83 5.75
C ASN A 85 4.58 10.22 5.74
N ILE A 86 5.10 10.73 4.63
CA ILE A 86 6.48 11.23 4.54
C ILE A 86 6.72 12.38 5.54
N LYS A 87 5.80 13.36 5.61
CA LYS A 87 5.94 14.51 6.52
C LYS A 87 5.94 14.08 7.98
N ASN A 88 4.99 13.23 8.37
CA ASN A 88 4.85 12.74 9.73
C ASN A 88 6.07 11.91 10.19
N GLU A 89 6.75 11.22 9.27
CA GLU A 89 8.01 10.51 9.55
C GLU A 89 9.22 11.45 9.74
N THR A 90 9.15 12.69 9.25
CA THR A 90 10.26 13.66 9.33
C THR A 90 10.16 14.58 10.55
N GLU A 91 8.98 14.65 11.18
CA GLU A 91 8.68 15.53 12.33
C GLU A 91 8.71 14.80 13.69
N GLY A 92 9.06 13.52 13.73
CA GLY A 92 9.18 12.69 14.95
C GLY A 92 10.60 12.23 15.23
#